data_AF-A0A2M7JPK2-F1
#
_entry.id   AF-A0A2M7JPK2-F1
#
_cell.length_a   1.000
_cell.length_b   1.000
_cell.length_c   1.000
_cell.angle_alpha   90.00
_cell.angle_beta   90.00
_cell.angle_gamma   90.00
#
_symmetry.space_group_name_H-M   'P 1'
#
loop_
_entity.id
_entity.type
_entity.pdbx_description
1 polymer ?
#
loop_
_entity_poly.entity_id
_entity_poly.type
_entity_poly.pdbx_seq_one_letter_code
_entity_poly.pdbx_strand_id
1 'polypeptide(L)'
;KETGSRIDNQETFKRFKYSLIPLIEEKKLACVLAQFPYGFFPNRENLGYLQRFKEEMADIPLVFEFRNQIWLKEQTFEFLENKGLGFCVVDEPKLPQLMPYHPRATSEIGYFRFHGRNSNWFNVPTSVRYDYLYSEKELKEFIPDIKDISKKTAKTLIFFNNCHAGSAAKNAAQMAKLLMNE
;
A
#
# COMPACT_ATOMS: atom_id res chain seq x y z
N LYS A 1 -5.12 -15.79 16.84
CA LYS A 1 -4.70 -16.29 15.50
C LYS A 1 -3.24 -15.90 15.31
N GLU A 2 -2.33 -16.85 15.22
CA GLU A 2 -0.93 -16.56 14.88
C GLU A 2 -0.91 -15.93 13.49
N THR A 3 -0.61 -14.64 13.41
CA THR A 3 -0.47 -13.93 12.15
C THR A 3 0.75 -14.48 11.42
N GLY A 4 0.54 -15.08 10.25
CA GLY A 4 1.63 -15.55 9.38
C GLY A 4 1.66 -17.05 9.12
N SER A 5 0.76 -17.85 9.71
CA SER A 5 0.64 -19.27 9.35
C SER A 5 0.07 -19.44 7.94
N ARG A 6 0.72 -20.28 7.14
CA ARG A 6 0.27 -20.62 5.78
C ARG A 6 -0.81 -21.68 5.88
N ILE A 7 -1.98 -21.35 5.34
CA ILE A 7 -3.09 -22.27 5.19
C ILE A 7 -3.46 -22.34 3.70
N ASP A 8 -4.07 -23.45 3.29
CA ASP A 8 -4.71 -23.49 1.98
C ASP A 8 -5.83 -22.43 1.94
N ASN A 9 -5.68 -21.48 1.04
CA ASN A 9 -6.55 -20.32 0.91
C ASN A 9 -7.22 -20.23 -0.47
N GLN A 10 -7.19 -21.30 -1.28
CA GLN A 10 -7.83 -21.31 -2.60
C GLN A 10 -9.33 -20.96 -2.52
N GLU A 11 -10.04 -21.58 -1.58
CA GLU A 11 -11.47 -21.30 -1.39
C GLU A 11 -11.72 -19.86 -0.93
N THR A 12 -10.81 -19.30 -0.13
CA THR A 12 -10.88 -17.89 0.30
C THR A 12 -10.73 -16.95 -0.90
N PHE A 13 -9.80 -17.21 -1.82
CA PHE A 13 -9.66 -16.42 -3.05
C PHE A 13 -10.91 -16.49 -3.93
N LYS A 14 -11.49 -17.68 -4.12
CA LYS A 14 -12.72 -17.85 -4.90
C LYS A 14 -13.86 -17.01 -4.32
N ARG A 15 -14.10 -17.12 -3.02
CA ARG A 15 -15.16 -16.35 -2.34
C ARG A 15 -14.90 -14.85 -2.36
N PHE A 16 -13.66 -14.44 -2.15
CA PHE A 16 -13.29 -13.03 -2.20
C PHE A 16 -13.52 -12.45 -3.59
N LYS A 17 -13.05 -13.11 -4.67
CA LYS A 17 -13.32 -12.69 -6.04
C LYS A 17 -14.81 -12.61 -6.35
N TYR A 18 -15.57 -13.62 -5.93
CA TYR A 18 -17.03 -13.62 -6.12
C TYR A 18 -17.68 -12.39 -5.46
N SER A 19 -17.25 -12.01 -4.26
CA SER A 19 -17.76 -10.81 -3.58
C SER A 19 -17.41 -9.49 -4.28
N LEU A 20 -16.38 -9.48 -5.13
CA LEU A 20 -15.94 -8.30 -5.88
C LEU A 20 -16.68 -8.12 -7.20
N ILE A 21 -17.40 -9.14 -7.69
CA ILE A 21 -18.10 -9.12 -8.99
C ILE A 21 -18.96 -7.84 -9.16
N PRO A 22 -19.82 -7.44 -8.20
CA PRO A 22 -20.63 -6.24 -8.38
C PRO A 22 -19.80 -4.97 -8.54
N LEU A 23 -18.66 -4.87 -7.85
CA LEU A 23 -17.78 -3.70 -7.95
C LEU A 23 -17.03 -3.67 -9.29
N ILE A 24 -16.74 -4.85 -9.86
CA ILE A 24 -16.08 -5.00 -11.17
C ILE A 24 -17.07 -4.65 -12.28
N GLU A 25 -18.26 -5.26 -12.27
CA GLU A 25 -19.31 -5.04 -13.28
C GLU A 25 -19.74 -3.57 -13.34
N GLU A 26 -19.86 -2.93 -12.18
CA GLU A 26 -20.18 -1.51 -12.05
C GLU A 26 -18.99 -0.57 -12.25
N LYS A 27 -17.79 -1.09 -12.55
CA LYS A 27 -16.54 -0.32 -12.73
C LYS A 27 -16.16 0.57 -11.53
N LYS A 28 -16.54 0.15 -10.31
CA LYS A 28 -16.26 0.83 -9.04
C LYS A 28 -15.01 0.31 -8.35
N LEU A 29 -14.52 -0.87 -8.71
CA LEU A 29 -13.26 -1.41 -8.18
C LEU A 29 -12.07 -0.78 -8.90
N ALA A 30 -11.24 -0.03 -8.17
CA ALA A 30 -9.99 0.50 -8.73
C ALA A 30 -8.85 -0.54 -8.70
N CYS A 31 -8.67 -1.20 -7.55
CA CYS A 31 -7.71 -2.28 -7.35
C CYS A 31 -7.99 -2.99 -6.01
N VAL A 32 -7.32 -4.12 -5.78
CA VAL A 32 -7.21 -4.79 -4.48
C VAL A 32 -5.85 -4.50 -3.89
N LEU A 33 -5.82 -4.16 -2.60
CA LEU A 33 -4.60 -4.00 -1.82
C LEU A 33 -4.34 -5.26 -0.99
N ALA A 34 -3.18 -5.89 -1.16
CA ALA A 34 -2.69 -6.94 -0.28
C ALA A 34 -1.54 -6.43 0.59
N GLN A 35 -1.84 -6.19 1.86
CA GLN A 35 -0.85 -5.74 2.84
C GLN A 35 -0.24 -6.93 3.57
N PHE A 36 1.09 -7.03 3.52
CA PHE A 36 1.85 -8.09 4.17
C PHE A 36 2.35 -7.67 5.55
N PRO A 37 2.43 -8.59 6.53
CA PRO A 37 2.95 -8.29 7.86
C PRO A 37 4.47 -8.10 7.84
N TYR A 38 5.00 -7.54 8.92
CA TYR A 38 6.44 -7.29 9.09
C TYR A 38 7.33 -8.52 8.89
N GLY A 39 6.89 -9.70 9.37
CA GLY A 39 7.64 -10.96 9.24
C GLY A 39 7.59 -11.60 7.85
N PHE A 40 6.97 -10.96 6.87
CA PHE A 40 6.97 -11.42 5.48
C PHE A 40 8.25 -10.94 4.80
N PHE A 41 9.24 -11.82 4.63
CA PHE A 41 10.56 -11.50 4.04
C PHE A 41 10.69 -11.95 2.58
N PRO A 42 11.56 -11.33 1.75
CA PRO A 42 11.79 -11.75 0.37
C PRO A 42 12.64 -13.03 0.33
N ASN A 43 11.97 -14.17 0.44
CA ASN A 43 12.53 -15.50 0.23
C ASN A 43 11.79 -16.22 -0.89
N ARG A 44 12.35 -17.33 -1.38
CA ARG A 44 11.77 -18.13 -2.47
C ARG A 44 10.31 -18.52 -2.19
N GLU A 45 10.00 -18.86 -0.95
CA GLU A 45 8.68 -19.30 -0.54
C GLU A 45 7.64 -18.17 -0.63
N ASN A 46 8.01 -16.96 -0.21
CA ASN A 46 7.16 -15.77 -0.21
C ASN A 46 7.02 -15.18 -1.61
N LEU A 47 8.08 -15.19 -2.43
CA LEU A 47 7.98 -14.84 -3.85
C LEU A 47 7.03 -15.78 -4.60
N GLY A 48 7.12 -17.09 -4.35
CA GLY A 48 6.17 -18.06 -4.90
C GLY A 48 4.72 -17.80 -4.43
N TYR A 49 4.54 -17.36 -3.19
CA TYR A 49 3.22 -16.95 -2.70
C TYR A 49 2.67 -15.71 -3.42
N LEU A 50 3.50 -14.67 -3.63
CA LEU A 50 3.10 -13.47 -4.38
C LEU A 50 2.69 -13.81 -5.82
N GLN A 51 3.44 -14.71 -6.47
CA GLN A 51 3.09 -15.19 -7.80
C GLN A 51 1.72 -15.91 -7.80
N ARG A 52 1.51 -16.86 -6.88
CA ARG A 52 0.20 -17.54 -6.75
C ARG A 52 -0.92 -16.56 -6.43
N PHE A 53 -0.67 -15.55 -5.61
CA PHE A 53 -1.66 -14.50 -5.32
C PHE A 53 -2.08 -13.79 -6.61
N LYS A 54 -1.11 -13.39 -7.46
CA LYS A 54 -1.41 -12.78 -8.75
C LYS A 54 -2.22 -13.72 -9.65
N GLU A 55 -1.83 -14.99 -9.74
CA GLU A 55 -2.56 -16.00 -10.52
C GLU A 55 -4.00 -16.17 -10.03
N GLU A 56 -4.21 -16.26 -8.71
CA GLU A 56 -5.53 -16.38 -8.10
C GLU A 56 -6.38 -15.14 -8.33
N MET A 57 -5.81 -13.94 -8.32
CA MET A 57 -6.55 -12.69 -8.56
C MET A 57 -6.84 -12.41 -10.04
N ALA A 58 -6.25 -13.19 -10.97
CA ALA A 58 -6.45 -13.07 -12.41
C ALA A 58 -6.28 -11.61 -12.90
N ASP A 59 -7.31 -11.04 -13.52
CA ASP A 59 -7.28 -9.71 -14.13
C ASP A 59 -7.57 -8.56 -13.15
N ILE A 60 -7.88 -8.87 -11.89
CA ILE A 60 -8.14 -7.83 -10.89
C ILE A 60 -6.83 -7.06 -10.61
N PRO A 61 -6.80 -5.72 -10.78
CA PRO A 61 -5.63 -4.92 -10.47
C PRO A 61 -5.22 -5.09 -9.02
N LEU A 62 -3.93 -5.32 -8.77
CA LEU A 62 -3.43 -5.74 -7.47
C LEU A 62 -2.24 -4.86 -7.05
N VAL A 63 -2.28 -4.38 -5.83
CA VAL A 63 -1.24 -3.57 -5.20
C VAL A 63 -0.70 -4.31 -3.98
N PHE A 64 0.61 -4.40 -3.86
CA PHE A 64 1.30 -5.02 -2.73
C PHE A 64 1.94 -3.98 -1.82
N GLU A 65 1.77 -4.19 -0.53
CA GLU A 65 2.33 -3.35 0.51
C GLU A 65 3.17 -4.19 1.47
N PHE A 66 4.47 -3.89 1.49
CA PHE A 66 5.44 -4.56 2.34
C PHE A 66 5.79 -3.66 3.53
N ARG A 67 5.90 -4.25 4.72
CA ARG A 67 6.21 -3.53 5.98
C ARG A 67 7.67 -3.60 6.39
N ASN A 68 8.52 -4.24 5.58
CA ASN A 68 9.92 -4.48 5.91
C ASN A 68 10.84 -3.99 4.78
N GLN A 69 11.85 -3.19 5.12
CA GLN A 69 12.79 -2.59 4.17
C GLN A 69 13.59 -3.60 3.33
N ILE A 70 13.71 -4.87 3.76
CA ILE A 70 14.46 -5.89 3.01
C ILE A 70 13.83 -6.14 1.63
N TRP A 71 12.55 -5.81 1.43
CA TRP A 71 11.90 -5.83 0.12
C TRP A 71 12.37 -4.74 -0.84
N LEU A 72 13.04 -3.67 -0.37
CA LEU A 72 13.60 -2.62 -1.22
C LEU A 72 14.87 -3.08 -1.92
N LYS A 73 14.68 -3.92 -2.93
CA LYS A 73 15.71 -4.44 -3.81
C LYS A 73 15.21 -4.35 -5.23
N GLU A 74 16.13 -4.12 -6.16
CA GLU A 74 15.79 -4.02 -7.58
C GLU A 74 15.04 -5.26 -8.09
N GLN A 75 15.45 -6.45 -7.64
CA GLN A 75 14.78 -7.70 -8.02
C GLN A 75 13.30 -7.76 -7.59
N THR A 76 12.94 -7.10 -6.48
CA THR A 76 11.53 -6.99 -6.07
C THR A 76 10.76 -6.12 -7.05
N PHE A 77 11.31 -4.97 -7.43
CA PHE A 77 10.63 -4.05 -8.33
C PHE A 77 10.52 -4.61 -9.75
N GLU A 78 11.58 -5.23 -10.26
CA GLU A 78 11.54 -5.98 -11.52
C GLU A 78 10.46 -7.08 -11.49
N PHE A 79 10.33 -7.81 -10.36
CA PHE A 79 9.27 -8.80 -10.20
C PHE A 79 7.88 -8.16 -10.28
N LEU A 80 7.67 -7.02 -9.60
CA LEU A 80 6.39 -6.32 -9.61
C LEU A 80 6.05 -5.80 -11.02
N GLU A 81 7.00 -5.13 -11.66
CA GLU A 81 6.88 -4.56 -13.01
C GLU A 81 6.57 -5.66 -14.05
N ASN A 82 7.34 -6.75 -14.05
CA ASN A 82 7.14 -7.88 -14.97
C ASN A 82 5.79 -8.57 -14.81
N LYS A 83 5.14 -8.43 -13.65
CA LYS A 83 3.83 -9.04 -13.34
C LYS A 83 2.69 -8.02 -13.36
N GLY A 84 2.96 -6.75 -13.66
CA GLY A 84 1.98 -5.67 -13.62
C GLY A 84 1.38 -5.45 -12.23
N LEU A 85 2.16 -5.67 -11.18
CA LEU A 85 1.75 -5.51 -9.79
C LEU A 85 2.09 -4.11 -9.28
N GLY A 86 1.13 -3.44 -8.67
CA GLY A 86 1.35 -2.14 -8.07
C GLY A 86 2.17 -2.22 -6.79
N PHE A 87 3.07 -1.27 -6.60
CA PHE A 87 3.80 -1.06 -5.35
C PHE A 87 3.09 0.00 -4.53
N CYS A 88 2.78 -0.32 -3.27
CA CYS A 88 2.25 0.65 -2.32
C CYS A 88 3.40 1.46 -1.72
N VAL A 89 3.51 2.73 -2.11
CA VAL A 89 4.40 3.69 -1.47
C VAL A 89 3.83 4.04 -0.11
N VAL A 90 4.56 3.71 0.96
CA VAL A 90 4.13 3.95 2.34
C VAL A 90 4.91 5.08 2.97
N ASP A 91 4.24 5.93 3.76
CA ASP A 91 4.90 6.74 4.78
C ASP A 91 4.55 6.16 6.15
N GLU A 92 5.60 5.74 6.84
CA GLU A 92 5.57 5.14 8.18
C GLU A 92 6.63 5.83 9.05
N PRO A 93 6.62 5.63 10.38
CA PRO A 93 7.68 6.16 11.23
C PRO A 93 9.06 5.66 10.78
N LYS A 94 10.06 6.53 10.84
CA LYS A 94 11.46 6.23 10.43
C LYS A 94 12.18 5.34 11.45
N LEU A 95 11.64 4.16 11.71
CA LEU A 95 12.21 3.17 12.61
C LEU A 95 13.07 2.19 11.82
N PRO A 96 14.18 1.69 12.41
CA PRO A 96 14.98 0.66 11.78
C PRO A 96 14.12 -0.53 11.34
N GLN A 97 14.36 -1.04 10.13
CA GLN A 97 13.73 -2.22 9.53
C GLN A 97 12.32 -2.02 8.94
N LEU A 98 11.57 -0.99 9.34
CA LEU A 98 10.31 -0.64 8.67
C LEU A 98 10.55 -0.17 7.23
N MET A 99 9.52 -0.27 6.39
CA MET A 99 9.59 0.19 5.01
C MET A 99 9.81 1.71 4.97
N PRO A 100 10.94 2.22 4.46
CA PRO A 100 11.11 3.64 4.28
C PRO A 100 10.27 4.14 3.10
N TYR A 101 9.96 5.44 3.12
CA TYR A 101 9.28 6.10 2.02
C TYR A 101 10.15 6.03 0.76
N HIS A 102 9.65 5.33 -0.26
CA HIS A 102 10.36 5.08 -1.53
C HIS A 102 9.38 5.19 -2.71
N PRO A 103 9.26 6.36 -3.35
CA PRO A 103 8.36 6.56 -4.47
C PRO A 103 8.81 5.75 -5.69
N ARG A 104 8.00 4.77 -6.11
CA ARG A 104 8.21 4.01 -7.35
C ARG A 104 6.89 3.53 -7.94
N ALA A 105 6.69 3.76 -9.23
CA ALA A 105 5.60 3.17 -10.00
C ALA A 105 6.06 1.83 -10.60
N THR A 106 5.28 0.78 -10.41
CA THR A 106 5.58 -0.58 -10.93
C THR A 106 4.42 -1.17 -11.74
N SER A 107 3.35 -0.40 -11.95
CA SER A 107 2.17 -0.81 -12.73
C SER A 107 1.40 0.42 -13.17
N GLU A 108 0.30 0.22 -13.90
CA GLU A 108 -0.68 1.26 -14.25
C GLU A 108 -1.39 1.91 -13.04
N ILE A 109 -1.27 1.32 -11.85
CA ILE A 109 -1.78 1.87 -10.60
C ILE A 109 -0.63 2.42 -9.76
N GLY A 110 -0.65 3.74 -9.55
CA GLY A 110 0.12 4.42 -8.51
C GLY A 110 -0.64 4.35 -7.19
N TYR A 111 0.03 4.01 -6.08
CA TYR A 111 -0.66 3.82 -4.81
C TYR A 111 0.15 4.34 -3.64
N PHE A 112 -0.45 5.24 -2.85
CA PHE A 112 0.16 5.82 -1.66
C PHE A 112 -0.67 5.51 -0.41
N ARG A 113 -0.01 5.14 0.69
CA ARG A 113 -0.62 5.04 2.01
C ARG A 113 0.20 5.76 3.07
N PHE A 114 -0.43 6.75 3.69
CA PHE A 114 0.18 7.55 4.74
C PHE A 114 -0.31 7.06 6.11
N HIS A 115 0.57 6.42 6.88
CA HIS A 115 0.23 5.84 8.18
C HIS A 115 0.48 6.78 9.37
N GLY A 116 1.17 7.90 9.15
CA GLY A 116 1.69 8.77 10.20
C GLY A 116 3.12 8.41 10.59
N ARG A 117 3.78 9.31 11.33
CA ARG A 117 5.19 9.18 11.73
C ARG A 117 5.38 9.03 13.24
N ASN A 118 4.40 8.51 13.96
CA ASN A 118 4.49 8.31 15.39
C ASN A 118 5.61 7.31 15.76
N SER A 119 6.67 7.80 16.41
CA SER A 119 7.87 7.04 16.74
C SER A 119 7.64 5.90 17.74
N ASN A 120 6.52 5.89 18.47
CA ASN A 120 6.21 4.86 19.46
C ASN A 120 5.58 3.58 18.88
N TRP A 121 5.70 3.37 17.56
CA TRP A 121 5.04 2.33 16.77
C TRP A 121 4.98 0.92 17.39
N PHE A 122 6.06 0.44 18.00
CA PHE A 122 6.08 -0.91 18.59
C PHE A 122 5.60 -0.99 20.04
N ASN A 123 5.60 0.15 20.76
CA ASN A 123 5.40 0.20 22.21
C ASN A 123 4.03 0.76 22.62
N VAL A 124 3.16 1.08 21.66
CA VAL A 124 1.81 1.61 21.93
C VAL A 124 0.72 0.71 21.33
N PRO A 125 -0.49 0.75 21.91
CA PRO A 125 -1.66 0.11 21.31
C PRO A 125 -1.84 0.51 19.85
N THR A 126 -2.36 -0.39 19.01
CA THR A 126 -2.55 -0.15 17.57
C THR A 126 -3.31 1.15 17.26
N SER A 127 -4.25 1.55 18.11
CA SER A 127 -5.02 2.79 17.99
C SER A 127 -4.19 4.07 18.15
N VAL A 128 -3.06 3.98 18.84
CA VAL A 128 -2.12 5.10 19.10
C VAL A 128 -1.00 5.13 18.07
N ARG A 129 -0.67 4.00 17.42
CA ARG A 129 0.32 3.94 16.33
C ARG A 129 0.00 4.91 15.20
N TYR A 130 -1.29 5.08 14.92
CA TYR A 130 -1.83 5.93 13.86
C TYR A 130 -2.22 7.33 14.36
N ASP A 131 -1.89 7.68 15.61
CA ASP A 131 -2.11 9.02 16.15
C ASP A 131 -1.03 9.97 15.62
N TYR A 132 -1.36 10.60 14.50
CA TYR A 132 -0.50 11.54 13.80
C TYR A 132 -1.35 12.48 12.95
N LEU A 133 -1.04 13.77 12.98
CA LEU A 133 -1.61 14.75 12.06
C LEU A 133 -0.45 15.34 11.25
N TYR A 134 -0.41 15.04 9.95
CA TYR A 134 0.60 15.59 9.07
C TYR A 134 0.45 17.11 9.01
N SER A 135 1.58 17.81 9.10
CA SER A 135 1.62 19.25 8.86
C SER A 135 1.50 19.56 7.37
N GLU A 136 1.06 20.77 7.01
CA GLU A 136 1.00 21.19 5.61
C GLU A 136 2.38 21.12 4.92
N LYS A 137 3.45 21.43 5.67
CA LYS A 137 4.82 21.32 5.18
C LYS A 137 5.14 19.89 4.76
N GLU A 138 4.81 18.90 5.59
CA GLU A 138 5.04 17.50 5.25
C GLU A 138 4.17 17.02 4.10
N LEU A 139 2.91 17.47 4.03
CA LEU A 139 2.06 17.15 2.88
C LEU A 139 2.66 17.67 1.56
N LYS A 140 3.23 18.87 1.58
CA LYS A 140 3.91 19.47 0.43
C LYS A 140 5.16 18.70 0.00
N GLU A 141 5.86 18.04 0.92
CA GLU A 141 7.02 17.20 0.59
C GLU A 141 6.63 16.01 -0.30
N PHE A 142 5.40 15.50 -0.21
CA PHE A 142 4.94 14.36 -1.02
C PHE A 142 4.44 14.75 -2.42
N ILE A 143 4.11 16.03 -2.66
CA ILE A 143 3.46 16.47 -3.91
C ILE A 143 4.30 16.17 -5.16
N PRO A 144 5.62 16.45 -5.20
CA PRO A 144 6.43 16.16 -6.39
C PRO A 144 6.41 14.68 -6.77
N ASP A 145 6.51 13.79 -5.78
CA ASP A 145 6.52 12.34 -5.98
C ASP A 145 5.16 11.81 -6.44
N ILE A 146 4.07 12.32 -5.83
CA ILE A 146 2.70 12.00 -6.25
C ILE A 146 2.48 12.43 -7.70
N LYS A 147 2.92 13.64 -8.09
CA LYS A 147 2.81 14.15 -9.45
C LYS A 147 3.66 13.32 -10.43
N ASP A 148 4.87 12.92 -10.04
CA ASP A 148 5.72 12.06 -10.87
C ASP A 148 5.09 10.68 -11.11
N ILE A 149 4.60 10.00 -10.07
CA ILE A 149 3.92 8.72 -10.20
C ILE A 149 2.62 8.86 -10.99
N SER A 150 1.86 9.94 -10.81
CA SER A 150 0.64 10.22 -11.57
C SER A 150 0.90 10.35 -13.08
N LYS A 151 2.05 10.86 -13.50
CA LYS A 151 2.44 10.91 -14.92
C LYS A 151 2.79 9.55 -15.51
N LYS A 152 3.17 8.59 -14.67
CA LYS A 152 3.63 7.25 -15.06
C LYS A 152 2.57 6.16 -14.93
N THR A 153 1.38 6.51 -14.44
CA THR A 153 0.33 5.55 -14.10
C THR A 153 -1.02 6.02 -14.63
N ALA A 154 -1.86 5.10 -15.12
CA ALA A 154 -3.21 5.43 -15.56
C ALA A 154 -4.11 5.94 -14.42
N LYS A 155 -3.86 5.51 -13.17
CA LYS A 155 -4.60 5.97 -11.98
C LYS A 155 -3.68 6.00 -10.77
N THR A 156 -3.64 7.14 -10.08
CA THR A 156 -2.96 7.27 -8.78
C THR A 156 -3.99 7.38 -7.65
N LEU A 157 -3.88 6.50 -6.66
CA LEU A 157 -4.73 6.45 -5.47
C LEU A 157 -3.94 6.84 -4.23
N ILE A 158 -4.51 7.71 -3.41
CA ILE A 158 -3.86 8.26 -2.22
C ILE A 158 -4.76 8.02 -1.01
N PHE A 159 -4.25 7.30 -0.02
CA PHE A 159 -5.00 6.97 1.20
C PHE A 159 -4.27 7.44 2.44
N PHE A 160 -5.03 8.01 3.37
CA PHE A 160 -4.57 8.36 4.71
C PHE A 160 -5.11 7.34 5.71
N ASN A 161 -4.22 6.70 6.45
CA ASN A 161 -4.51 5.65 7.43
C ASN A 161 -4.22 6.08 8.87
N ASN A 162 -3.83 7.34 9.09
CA ASN A 162 -3.69 7.99 10.40
C ASN A 162 -5.07 8.36 11.00
N CYS A 163 -5.95 7.37 11.13
CA CYS A 163 -7.39 7.59 11.40
C CYS A 163 -7.73 8.06 12.83
N HIS A 164 -6.75 8.14 13.72
CA HIS A 164 -6.97 8.61 15.09
C HIS A 164 -7.55 10.03 15.09
N ALA A 165 -8.58 10.27 15.90
CA ALA A 165 -9.23 11.58 16.08
C ALA A 165 -9.63 12.33 14.77
N GLY A 166 -9.88 11.59 13.68
CA GLY A 166 -10.26 12.17 12.38
C GLY A 166 -9.10 12.82 11.61
N SER A 167 -7.85 12.62 12.02
CA SER A 167 -6.66 13.20 11.36
C SER A 167 -6.53 12.76 9.90
N ALA A 168 -6.82 11.50 9.57
CA ALA A 168 -6.83 11.01 8.19
C ALA A 168 -7.78 11.81 7.28
N ALA A 169 -9.00 12.10 7.71
CA ALA A 169 -9.96 12.86 6.91
C ALA A 169 -9.50 14.31 6.70
N LYS A 170 -8.93 14.94 7.73
CA LYS A 170 -8.36 16.28 7.64
C LYS A 170 -7.18 16.33 6.67
N ASN A 171 -6.22 15.42 6.80
CA ASN A 171 -5.06 15.39 5.92
C ASN A 171 -5.41 15.01 4.48
N ALA A 172 -6.38 14.10 4.26
CA ALA A 172 -6.88 13.80 2.92
C ALA A 172 -7.50 15.04 2.26
N ALA A 173 -8.33 15.80 2.98
CA ALA A 173 -8.92 17.04 2.47
C ALA A 173 -7.85 18.12 2.19
N GLN A 174 -6.83 18.24 3.05
CA GLN A 174 -5.71 19.15 2.84
C GLN A 174 -4.88 18.76 1.61
N MET A 175 -4.53 17.48 1.46
CA MET A 175 -3.80 16.97 0.31
C MET A 175 -4.57 17.22 -1.00
N ALA A 176 -5.88 16.96 -1.00
CA ALA A 176 -6.73 17.24 -2.16
C ALA A 176 -6.70 18.72 -2.57
N LYS A 177 -6.78 19.64 -1.59
CA LYS A 177 -6.66 21.09 -1.87
C LYS A 177 -5.30 21.47 -2.44
N LEU A 178 -4.23 20.93 -1.87
CA LEU A 178 -2.86 21.20 -2.33
C LEU A 178 -2.65 20.70 -3.77
N LEU A 179 -3.18 19.54 -4.12
CA LEU A 179 -3.09 18.98 -5.48
C LEU A 179 -3.96 19.72 -6.51
N MET A 180 -5.03 20.40 -6.09
CA MET A 180 -5.90 21.19 -6.99
C MET A 180 -5.40 22.62 -7.23
N ASN A 181 -4.62 23.18 -6.28
CA ASN A 181 -4.21 24.59 -6.31
C ASN A 181 -2.83 24.83 -6.95
N GLU A 182 -2.19 23.78 -7.47
CA GLU A 182 -0.90 23.85 -8.18
C GLU A 182 -0.95 23.21 -9.57
#